data_AF-A0A2I0X402-F1
#
_entry.id   AF-A0A2I0X402-F1
#
_cell.length_a   1.000
_cell.length_b   1.000
_cell.length_c   1.000
_cell.angle_alpha   90.00
_cell.angle_beta   90.00
_cell.angle_gamma   90.00
#
_symmetry.space_group_name_H-M   'P 1'
#
loop_
_entity.id
_entity.type
_entity.pdbx_description
1 polymer ?
#
loop_
_entity_poly.entity_id
_entity_poly.type
_entity_poly.pdbx_seq_one_letter_code
_entity_poly.pdbx_strand_id
1 'polypeptide(L)'
;MKISFRRINAPYIHLASLQAQLHLPSILRNTASAALAILLVFASFNLSFGVRYSPQLDQCSPIGYLSGTDGNCNTEHESECCKAGETYPQYYCSPPITDETSATLTINSFAEGGDGGGPSECDGSYHSDDEMVVALSTGWYNYGSRCLKTIRINGNGNSVLAKVVDECDSINGCDAGHDFQPPCRNYIVDASPAVWNALGMSGDDVGEYQITWSEA
;
A
#
# COMPACT_ATOMS: atom_id res chain seq x y z
N MET A 1 39.20 -107.21 4.08
CA MET A 1 39.02 -105.94 3.34
C MET A 1 38.70 -106.26 1.89
N LYS A 2 37.80 -105.50 1.23
CA LYS A 2 37.24 -105.66 -0.14
C LYS A 2 36.00 -106.57 -0.22
N ILE A 3 34.96 -106.33 -1.03
CA ILE A 3 34.54 -105.33 -2.03
C ILE A 3 33.05 -105.65 -2.32
N SER A 4 32.21 -104.69 -2.74
CA SER A 4 31.44 -104.79 -4.02
C SER A 4 30.53 -103.59 -4.25
N PHE A 5 30.80 -102.88 -5.34
CA PHE A 5 29.95 -101.89 -5.98
C PHE A 5 29.04 -102.56 -7.01
N ARG A 6 27.83 -102.04 -7.21
CA ARG A 6 27.15 -102.09 -8.51
C ARG A 6 26.56 -100.73 -8.86
N ARG A 7 26.97 -100.23 -10.03
CA ARG A 7 26.38 -99.10 -10.77
C ARG A 7 25.04 -99.51 -11.36
N ILE A 8 24.09 -98.58 -11.45
CA ILE A 8 22.98 -98.64 -12.41
C ILE A 8 22.86 -97.28 -13.10
N ASN A 9 22.72 -97.36 -14.42
CA ASN A 9 22.69 -96.28 -15.41
C ASN A 9 21.39 -95.45 -15.36
N ALA A 10 21.51 -94.18 -15.75
CA ALA A 10 20.40 -93.28 -16.01
C ALA A 10 19.96 -93.36 -17.50
N PRO A 11 18.65 -93.25 -17.80
CA PRO A 11 18.19 -92.92 -19.13
C PRO A 11 17.82 -91.42 -19.26
N TYR A 12 18.11 -90.90 -20.45
CA TYR A 12 17.74 -89.59 -20.98
C TYR A 12 16.22 -89.39 -21.01
N ILE A 13 15.75 -88.17 -20.70
CA ILE A 13 14.38 -87.71 -20.99
C ILE A 13 14.41 -86.37 -21.73
N HIS A 14 13.58 -86.33 -22.78
CA HIS A 14 13.32 -85.27 -23.75
C HIS A 14 12.95 -83.90 -23.15
N LEU A 15 13.50 -82.83 -23.72
CA LEU A 15 13.04 -81.44 -23.57
C LEU A 15 11.82 -81.19 -24.46
N ALA A 16 10.73 -80.71 -23.86
CA ALA A 16 9.62 -80.04 -24.54
C ALA A 16 9.49 -78.62 -23.98
N SER A 17 9.49 -77.64 -24.88
CA SER A 17 9.37 -76.22 -24.57
C SER A 17 7.98 -75.86 -24.07
N LEU A 18 7.89 -75.12 -22.96
CA LEU A 18 6.68 -74.43 -22.54
C LEU A 18 6.94 -72.91 -22.57
N GLN A 19 6.28 -72.20 -23.48
CA GLN A 19 6.18 -70.73 -23.44
C GLN A 19 5.26 -70.35 -22.28
N ALA A 20 5.78 -69.65 -21.27
CA ALA A 20 4.96 -69.01 -20.23
C ALA A 20 4.81 -67.52 -20.56
N GLN A 21 3.57 -67.10 -20.81
CA GLN A 21 3.17 -65.70 -20.91
C GLN A 21 3.33 -65.03 -19.54
N LEU A 22 4.17 -63.99 -19.45
CA LEU A 22 4.26 -63.09 -18.30
C LEU A 22 2.95 -62.31 -18.15
N HIS A 23 2.01 -62.85 -17.37
CA HIS A 23 0.87 -62.10 -16.88
C HIS A 23 1.35 -61.17 -15.76
N LEU A 24 1.51 -59.87 -16.06
CA LEU A 24 1.64 -58.87 -15.00
C LEU A 24 0.33 -58.81 -14.19
N PRO A 25 0.39 -58.83 -12.85
CA PRO A 25 -0.79 -58.79 -12.01
C PRO A 25 -1.58 -57.49 -12.21
N SER A 26 -2.90 -57.61 -12.25
CA SER A 26 -3.89 -56.52 -12.40
C SER A 26 -3.68 -55.34 -11.42
N ILE A 27 -3.04 -55.60 -10.28
CA ILE A 27 -2.68 -54.61 -9.26
C ILE A 27 -1.68 -53.56 -9.78
N LEU A 28 -0.73 -53.96 -10.64
CA LEU A 28 0.24 -53.04 -11.26
C LEU A 28 -0.39 -52.14 -12.34
N ARG A 29 -1.46 -52.59 -13.00
CA ARG A 29 -2.21 -51.78 -13.98
C ARG A 29 -3.08 -50.71 -13.29
N ASN A 30 -3.70 -51.05 -12.16
CA ASN A 30 -4.55 -50.12 -11.41
C ASN A 30 -3.74 -49.02 -10.71
N THR A 31 -2.55 -49.34 -10.20
CA THR A 31 -1.66 -48.37 -9.56
C THR A 31 -1.05 -47.38 -10.56
N ALA A 32 -0.63 -47.85 -11.74
CA ALA A 32 -0.15 -46.98 -12.81
C ALA A 32 -1.25 -46.03 -13.33
N SER A 33 -2.49 -46.51 -13.45
CA SER A 33 -3.63 -45.69 -13.88
C SER A 33 -4.02 -44.64 -12.84
N ALA A 34 -3.97 -45.00 -11.55
CA ALA A 34 -4.20 -44.05 -10.46
C ALA A 34 -3.09 -42.99 -10.38
N ALA A 35 -1.83 -43.38 -10.54
CA ALA A 35 -0.70 -42.44 -10.55
C ALA A 35 -0.78 -41.45 -11.74
N LEU A 36 -1.18 -41.91 -12.92
CA LEU A 36 -1.38 -41.06 -14.10
C LEU A 36 -2.56 -40.09 -13.90
N ALA A 37 -3.67 -40.55 -13.31
CA ALA A 37 -4.80 -39.69 -12.97
C ALA A 37 -4.42 -38.62 -11.93
N ILE A 38 -3.63 -38.98 -10.92
CA ILE A 38 -3.11 -38.05 -9.91
C ILE A 38 -2.20 -37.00 -10.56
N LEU A 39 -1.27 -37.40 -11.43
CA LEU A 39 -0.39 -36.47 -12.16
C LEU A 39 -1.18 -35.51 -13.07
N LEU A 40 -2.24 -35.99 -13.73
CA LEU A 40 -3.10 -35.15 -14.57
C LEU A 40 -3.92 -34.15 -13.74
N VAL A 41 -4.38 -34.54 -12.54
CA VAL A 41 -5.03 -33.63 -11.58
C VAL A 41 -4.06 -32.57 -11.07
N PHE A 42 -2.81 -32.94 -10.75
CA PHE A 42 -1.80 -31.96 -10.37
C PHE A 42 -1.42 -31.02 -11.53
N ALA A 43 -1.32 -31.52 -12.77
CA ALA A 43 -1.03 -30.69 -13.93
C ALA A 43 -2.18 -29.72 -14.26
N SER A 44 -3.44 -30.14 -14.11
CA SER A 44 -4.61 -29.26 -14.31
C SER A 44 -4.81 -28.27 -13.16
N PHE A 45 -4.39 -28.62 -11.93
CA PHE A 45 -4.31 -27.68 -10.81
C PHE A 45 -3.28 -26.57 -11.14
N ASN A 46 -2.09 -26.92 -11.61
CA ASN A 46 -1.07 -25.91 -11.98
C ASN A 46 -1.47 -25.00 -13.16
N LEU A 47 -2.32 -25.48 -14.08
CA LEU A 47 -2.89 -24.66 -15.17
C LEU A 47 -4.03 -23.74 -14.70
N SER A 48 -4.62 -24.01 -13.53
CA SER A 48 -5.71 -23.21 -12.94
C SER A 48 -5.20 -22.17 -11.91
N PHE A 49 -3.95 -22.28 -11.46
CA PHE A 49 -3.28 -21.28 -10.61
C PHE A 49 -2.55 -20.19 -11.42
N GLY A 50 -2.67 -20.22 -12.75
CA GLY A 50 -2.29 -19.13 -13.64
C GLY A 50 -3.36 -18.03 -13.74
N VAL A 51 -4.29 -17.94 -12.77
CA VAL A 51 -5.05 -16.70 -12.57
C VAL A 51 -3.99 -15.64 -12.30
N ARG A 52 -3.77 -14.77 -13.30
CA ARG A 52 -3.06 -13.52 -13.11
C ARG A 52 -3.75 -12.85 -11.92
N TYR A 53 -3.12 -12.89 -10.74
CA TYR A 53 -3.38 -11.91 -9.71
C TYR A 53 -3.06 -10.58 -10.38
N SER A 54 -4.09 -9.92 -10.89
CA SER A 54 -4.01 -8.51 -11.21
C SER A 54 -3.89 -7.83 -9.85
N PRO A 55 -2.77 -7.18 -9.49
CA PRO A 55 -2.68 -6.38 -8.29
C PRO A 55 -3.44 -5.06 -8.52
N GLN A 56 -4.73 -5.16 -8.86
CA GLN A 56 -5.64 -4.02 -9.02
C GLN A 56 -6.56 -3.86 -7.80
N LEU A 57 -6.20 -4.46 -6.68
CA LEU A 57 -6.56 -3.95 -5.36
C LEU A 57 -5.38 -3.06 -4.94
N ASP A 58 -5.65 -1.84 -4.49
CA ASP A 58 -4.72 -0.87 -3.88
C ASP A 58 -4.24 0.33 -4.73
N GLN A 59 -5.05 0.83 -5.67
CA GLN A 59 -4.92 2.25 -6.08
C GLN A 59 -5.92 3.10 -5.32
N CYS A 60 -5.41 4.02 -4.49
CA CYS A 60 -6.23 4.97 -3.76
C CYS A 60 -7.13 5.75 -4.72
N SER A 61 -8.43 5.67 -4.49
CA SER A 61 -9.48 6.24 -5.34
C SER A 61 -10.46 7.03 -4.47
N PRO A 62 -11.14 8.06 -5.04
CA PRO A 62 -12.09 8.84 -4.27
C PRO A 62 -13.28 7.96 -3.84
N ILE A 63 -13.76 8.17 -2.63
CA ILE A 63 -14.89 7.43 -2.04
C ILE A 63 -16.25 8.07 -2.37
N GLY A 64 -16.20 9.31 -2.81
CA GLY A 64 -17.35 10.18 -2.95
C GLY A 64 -16.93 11.57 -3.40
N TYR A 65 -17.92 12.44 -3.53
CA TYR A 65 -17.73 13.82 -3.90
C TYR A 65 -18.61 14.68 -3.00
N LEU A 66 -18.00 15.71 -2.42
CA LEU A 66 -18.66 16.72 -1.63
C LEU A 66 -19.13 17.85 -2.54
N SER A 67 -20.39 18.28 -2.42
CA SER A 67 -20.88 19.44 -3.15
C SER A 67 -20.46 20.73 -2.43
N GLY A 68 -19.86 21.65 -3.18
CA GLY A 68 -19.44 22.94 -2.65
C GLY A 68 -20.63 23.79 -2.21
N THR A 69 -20.49 24.41 -1.05
CA THR A 69 -21.38 25.46 -0.55
C THR A 69 -20.58 26.74 -0.45
N ASP A 70 -21.18 27.87 -0.82
CA ASP A 70 -20.58 29.18 -0.63
C ASP A 70 -20.70 29.64 0.84
N GLY A 71 -19.78 30.50 1.27
CA GLY A 71 -19.76 31.00 2.64
C GLY A 71 -18.68 32.04 2.89
N ASN A 72 -18.50 32.41 4.16
CA ASN A 72 -17.46 33.34 4.59
C ASN A 72 -16.14 32.58 4.76
N CYS A 73 -15.46 32.32 3.65
CA CYS A 73 -14.17 31.65 3.63
C CYS A 73 -13.01 32.64 3.75
N ASN A 74 -11.98 32.28 4.54
CA ASN A 74 -10.73 33.01 4.61
C ASN A 74 -9.90 32.75 3.34
N THR A 75 -9.23 33.78 2.82
CA THR A 75 -8.39 33.72 1.61
C THR A 75 -6.93 34.11 1.89
N GLU A 76 -6.57 34.28 3.16
CA GLU A 76 -5.17 34.40 3.57
C GLU A 76 -4.38 33.13 3.21
N HIS A 77 -3.05 33.24 3.11
CA HIS A 77 -2.14 32.12 2.76
C HIS A 77 -2.54 31.31 1.51
N GLU A 78 -3.23 31.94 0.57
CA GLU A 78 -3.70 31.30 -0.68
C GLU A 78 -4.75 30.19 -0.46
N SER A 79 -5.46 30.20 0.68
CA SER A 79 -6.55 29.26 0.93
C SER A 79 -7.63 29.33 -0.16
N GLU A 80 -7.96 28.17 -0.72
CA GLU A 80 -9.03 28.04 -1.70
C GLU A 80 -10.40 27.99 -1.02
N CYS A 81 -11.40 28.66 -1.61
CA CYS A 81 -12.78 28.62 -1.10
C CYS A 81 -13.66 27.72 -1.96
N CYS A 82 -14.56 26.98 -1.30
CA CYS A 82 -15.57 26.21 -1.98
C CYS A 82 -16.51 27.09 -2.81
N LYS A 83 -16.92 26.57 -3.97
CA LYS A 83 -17.81 27.27 -4.90
C LYS A 83 -19.12 26.50 -5.02
N ALA A 84 -20.23 27.23 -4.89
CA ALA A 84 -21.56 26.65 -5.09
C ALA A 84 -21.67 26.01 -6.48
N GLY A 85 -22.05 24.73 -6.52
CA GLY A 85 -22.21 23.96 -7.76
C GLY A 85 -20.96 23.20 -8.24
N GLU A 86 -19.80 23.42 -7.62
CA GLU A 86 -18.61 22.58 -7.84
C GLU A 86 -18.65 21.32 -6.95
N THR A 87 -17.91 20.29 -7.33
CA THR A 87 -17.80 19.05 -6.55
C THR A 87 -16.35 18.72 -6.26
N TYR A 88 -16.05 18.35 -5.02
CA TYR A 88 -14.71 18.10 -4.51
C TYR A 88 -14.56 16.61 -4.15
N PRO A 89 -13.51 15.92 -4.61
CA PRO A 89 -13.34 14.50 -4.32
C PRO A 89 -12.98 14.27 -2.84
N GLN A 90 -13.53 13.20 -2.26
CA GLN A 90 -13.25 12.80 -0.88
C GLN A 90 -12.37 11.54 -0.86
N TYR A 91 -11.43 11.46 0.08
CA TYR A 91 -10.47 10.36 0.20
C TYR A 91 -10.28 9.92 1.65
N TYR A 92 -10.42 8.61 1.91
CA TYR A 92 -9.93 7.96 3.15
C TYR A 92 -8.48 7.48 3.04
N CYS A 93 -7.88 7.58 1.85
CA CYS A 93 -6.60 7.00 1.53
C CYS A 93 -5.68 8.05 0.91
N SER A 94 -4.39 7.76 0.95
CA SER A 94 -3.34 8.54 0.30
C SER A 94 -2.47 7.59 -0.55
N PRO A 95 -1.62 8.11 -1.44
CA PRO A 95 -0.67 7.28 -2.18
C PRO A 95 0.21 6.42 -1.25
N PRO A 96 0.75 5.29 -1.73
CA PRO A 96 1.61 4.42 -0.92
C PRO A 96 2.82 5.17 -0.35
N ILE A 97 3.16 4.87 0.90
CA ILE A 97 4.34 5.42 1.56
C ILE A 97 5.58 4.62 1.15
N THR A 98 6.63 5.33 0.80
CA THR A 98 7.96 4.81 0.43
C THR A 98 9.05 5.55 1.22
N ASP A 99 10.31 5.18 1.00
CA ASP A 99 11.45 5.91 1.58
C ASP A 99 11.61 7.33 0.98
N GLU A 100 10.89 7.64 -0.11
CA GLU A 100 10.87 8.96 -0.77
C GLU A 100 9.45 9.24 -1.28
N THR A 101 8.47 9.29 -0.37
CA THR A 101 7.05 9.45 -0.70
C THR A 101 6.82 10.81 -1.37
N SER A 102 6.38 10.83 -2.62
CA SER A 102 6.08 12.08 -3.34
C SER A 102 4.84 12.75 -2.76
N ALA A 103 4.90 14.06 -2.56
CA ALA A 103 3.80 14.88 -2.04
C ALA A 103 3.85 16.30 -2.60
N THR A 104 2.74 17.02 -2.47
CA THR A 104 2.71 18.47 -2.59
C THR A 104 2.82 19.06 -1.17
N LEU A 105 3.77 19.96 -0.98
CA LEU A 105 3.88 20.82 0.19
C LEU A 105 2.95 22.02 -0.02
N THR A 106 2.10 22.31 0.96
CA THR A 106 1.29 23.54 1.06
C THR A 106 1.70 24.33 2.29
N ILE A 107 1.27 25.59 2.38
CA ILE A 107 1.52 26.45 3.54
C ILE A 107 0.27 26.55 4.40
N ASN A 108 0.44 26.45 5.72
CA ASN A 108 -0.61 26.65 6.71
C ASN A 108 -0.03 27.22 8.01
N SER A 109 -0.74 28.14 8.65
CA SER A 109 -0.50 28.59 10.01
C SER A 109 -1.30 27.76 11.00
N PHE A 110 -0.59 27.10 11.91
CA PHE A 110 -1.16 26.32 13.02
C PHE A 110 -1.37 27.17 14.29
N ALA A 111 -1.17 28.49 14.19
CA ALA A 111 -1.26 29.40 15.31
C ALA A 111 -2.71 29.72 15.66
N GLU A 112 -2.96 30.18 16.88
CA GLU A 112 -4.28 30.65 17.27
C GLU A 112 -4.68 31.87 16.41
N GLY A 113 -5.79 31.74 15.68
CA GLY A 113 -6.26 32.76 14.75
C GLY A 113 -5.56 32.75 13.39
N GLY A 114 -4.76 31.72 13.09
CA GLY A 114 -4.27 31.42 11.75
C GLY A 114 -5.34 30.77 10.87
N ASP A 115 -4.96 30.40 9.65
CA ASP A 115 -5.79 29.74 8.64
C ASP A 115 -6.01 28.24 8.87
N GLY A 116 -5.22 27.61 9.75
CA GLY A 116 -5.40 26.21 10.18
C GLY A 116 -6.66 25.96 11.01
N GLY A 117 -7.42 27.01 11.35
CA GLY A 117 -8.69 26.90 12.06
C GLY A 117 -8.51 26.56 13.54
N GLY A 118 -8.86 25.33 13.92
CA GLY A 118 -8.86 24.87 15.31
C GLY A 118 -7.48 24.43 15.83
N PRO A 119 -7.38 24.03 17.12
CA PRO A 119 -6.18 23.39 17.65
C PRO A 119 -5.91 22.05 16.97
N SER A 120 -4.64 21.68 16.81
CA SER A 120 -4.24 20.50 16.04
C SER A 120 -4.65 19.17 16.67
N GLU A 121 -5.03 18.20 15.83
CA GLU A 121 -5.66 16.94 16.24
C GLU A 121 -4.76 16.05 17.13
N CYS A 122 -3.44 16.11 16.98
CA CYS A 122 -2.55 15.21 17.73
C CYS A 122 -2.41 15.53 19.22
N ASP A 123 -2.50 16.81 19.60
CA ASP A 123 -2.26 17.27 20.98
C ASP A 123 -3.23 18.35 21.48
N GLY A 124 -4.20 18.76 20.65
CA GLY A 124 -5.21 19.75 20.99
C GLY A 124 -4.63 21.14 21.25
N SER A 125 -3.48 21.45 20.65
CA SER A 125 -2.76 22.71 20.84
C SER A 125 -2.61 23.50 19.55
N TYR A 126 -2.47 24.81 19.67
CA TYR A 126 -1.96 25.64 18.58
C TYR A 126 -0.42 25.62 18.58
N HIS A 127 0.17 25.77 17.40
CA HIS A 127 1.62 25.83 17.20
C HIS A 127 2.01 27.14 16.53
N SER A 128 3.06 27.79 17.01
CA SER A 128 3.53 29.04 16.41
C SER A 128 4.10 28.82 15.00
N ASP A 129 4.05 29.83 14.14
CA ASP A 129 4.60 29.77 12.78
C ASP A 129 6.12 29.51 12.71
N ASP A 130 6.81 29.70 13.84
CA ASP A 130 8.24 29.43 14.02
C ASP A 130 8.53 27.95 14.37
N GLU A 131 7.50 27.15 14.67
CA GLU A 131 7.65 25.72 14.96
C GLU A 131 7.69 24.88 13.68
N MET A 132 8.60 23.90 13.64
CA MET A 132 8.73 22.97 12.51
C MET A 132 7.64 21.88 12.58
N VAL A 133 6.42 22.23 12.19
CA VAL A 133 5.24 21.34 12.27
C VAL A 133 4.52 21.20 10.93
N VAL A 134 3.82 20.08 10.77
CA VAL A 134 3.02 19.74 9.59
C VAL A 134 1.73 19.00 9.93
N ALA A 135 0.75 19.10 9.03
CA ALA A 135 -0.37 18.18 8.89
C ALA A 135 -0.13 17.20 7.74
N LEU A 136 -0.74 16.02 7.80
CA LEU A 136 -0.71 15.04 6.72
C LEU A 136 -2.12 14.76 6.21
N SER A 137 -2.29 14.56 4.90
CA SER A 137 -3.56 14.05 4.35
C SER A 137 -4.07 12.83 5.12
N THR A 138 -5.38 12.71 5.29
CA THR A 138 -6.04 11.66 6.10
C THR A 138 -5.43 10.26 5.97
N GLY A 139 -5.16 9.80 4.74
CA GLY A 139 -4.60 8.47 4.51
C GLY A 139 -3.17 8.30 5.04
N TRP A 140 -2.35 9.35 4.97
CA TRP A 140 -1.01 9.37 5.57
C TRP A 140 -1.05 9.66 7.07
N TYR A 141 -1.95 10.51 7.55
CA TYR A 141 -2.20 10.72 8.98
C TYR A 141 -2.53 9.39 9.68
N ASN A 142 -3.37 8.56 9.03
CA ASN A 142 -3.70 7.19 9.41
C ASN A 142 -4.12 7.10 10.87
N TYR A 143 -5.24 7.76 11.20
CA TYR A 143 -5.84 7.76 12.54
C TYR A 143 -4.84 8.15 13.64
N GLY A 144 -4.01 9.15 13.38
CA GLY A 144 -3.00 9.65 14.33
C GLY A 144 -1.81 8.72 14.56
N SER A 145 -1.64 7.67 13.74
CA SER A 145 -0.50 6.74 13.88
C SER A 145 0.88 7.41 13.77
N ARG A 146 0.92 8.61 13.16
CA ARG A 146 2.11 9.47 13.01
C ARG A 146 2.15 10.66 13.96
N CYS A 147 1.15 10.82 14.81
CA CYS A 147 1.09 11.96 15.72
C CYS A 147 2.35 12.12 16.55
N LEU A 148 2.85 13.35 16.59
CA LEU A 148 4.04 13.79 17.31
C LEU A 148 5.34 13.10 16.87
N LYS A 149 5.31 12.31 15.78
CA LYS A 149 6.51 11.78 15.13
C LYS A 149 7.07 12.80 14.16
N THR A 150 8.35 12.66 13.87
CA THR A 150 9.04 13.51 12.91
C THR A 150 9.09 12.83 11.56
N ILE A 151 8.85 13.60 10.50
CA ILE A 151 9.13 13.20 9.13
C ILE A 151 10.29 14.03 8.58
N ARG A 152 10.99 13.46 7.61
CA ARG A 152 11.97 14.18 6.80
C ARG A 152 11.30 14.66 5.53
N ILE A 153 11.44 15.94 5.22
CA ILE A 153 10.92 16.56 4.01
C ILE A 153 12.11 17.01 3.16
N ASN A 154 12.13 16.64 1.88
CA ASN A 154 13.13 17.06 0.92
C ASN A 154 12.47 17.89 -0.18
N GLY A 155 13.00 19.09 -0.41
CA GLY A 155 12.48 20.05 -1.38
C GLY A 155 13.49 21.15 -1.64
N ASN A 156 13.48 21.73 -2.84
CA ASN A 156 14.39 22.83 -3.20
C ASN A 156 15.89 22.54 -2.95
N GLY A 157 16.31 21.28 -3.07
CA GLY A 157 17.69 20.83 -2.78
C GLY A 157 18.06 20.78 -1.30
N ASN A 158 17.12 21.08 -0.39
CA ASN A 158 17.29 21.06 1.05
C ASN A 158 16.51 19.90 1.70
N SER A 159 16.84 19.60 2.95
CA SER A 159 16.18 18.56 3.76
C SER A 159 15.92 19.10 5.16
N VAL A 160 14.68 18.98 5.63
CA VAL A 160 14.25 19.45 6.95
C VAL A 160 13.51 18.36 7.70
N LEU A 161 13.50 18.48 9.03
CA LEU A 161 12.72 17.63 9.91
C LEU A 161 11.53 18.43 10.44
N ALA A 162 10.34 17.84 10.39
CA ALA A 162 9.12 18.46 10.90
C ALA A 162 8.27 17.45 11.66
N LYS A 163 7.62 17.91 12.73
CA LYS A 163 6.76 17.10 13.58
C LYS A 163 5.34 17.09 13.03
N VAL A 164 4.74 15.91 12.88
CA VAL A 164 3.33 15.77 12.52
C VAL A 164 2.48 16.14 13.73
N VAL A 165 1.68 17.19 13.60
CA VAL A 165 0.80 17.68 14.67
C VAL A 165 -0.67 17.57 14.31
N ASP A 166 -0.99 17.42 13.03
CA ASP A 166 -2.39 17.52 12.59
C ASP A 166 -2.75 16.59 11.42
N GLU A 167 -4.05 16.54 11.16
CA GLU A 167 -4.64 15.95 9.96
C GLU A 167 -5.03 17.04 8.96
N CYS A 168 -4.62 16.88 7.70
CA CYS A 168 -5.21 17.62 6.58
C CYS A 168 -6.41 16.80 6.06
N ASP A 169 -7.61 17.12 6.55
CA ASP A 169 -8.81 16.31 6.34
C ASP A 169 -9.20 16.26 4.85
N SER A 170 -9.00 15.09 4.23
CA SER A 170 -9.34 14.86 2.81
C SER A 170 -10.75 14.30 2.59
N ILE A 171 -11.59 14.30 3.63
CA ILE A 171 -12.96 13.79 3.61
C ILE A 171 -13.94 14.94 3.77
N ASN A 172 -13.74 15.80 4.77
CA ASN A 172 -14.68 16.87 5.13
C ASN A 172 -14.21 18.24 4.63
N GLY A 173 -15.13 19.19 4.53
CA GLY A 173 -14.88 20.51 3.95
C GLY A 173 -16.18 21.17 3.49
N CYS A 174 -16.06 22.34 2.86
CA CYS A 174 -17.15 23.18 2.35
C CYS A 174 -18.30 23.42 3.34
N ASP A 175 -17.98 23.46 4.63
CA ASP A 175 -18.91 23.72 5.70
C ASP A 175 -18.31 24.73 6.69
N ALA A 176 -19.13 25.19 7.64
CA ALA A 176 -18.72 26.19 8.60
C ALA A 176 -17.64 25.72 9.59
N GLY A 177 -17.44 24.40 9.76
CA GLY A 177 -16.37 23.87 10.61
C GLY A 177 -15.00 23.95 9.95
N HIS A 178 -14.96 24.05 8.62
CA HIS A 178 -13.75 24.13 7.81
C HIS A 178 -13.64 25.50 7.10
N ASP A 179 -14.28 26.55 7.64
CA ASP A 179 -14.34 27.89 7.03
C ASP A 179 -14.70 27.88 5.53
N PHE A 180 -15.55 26.94 5.11
CA PHE A 180 -15.94 26.73 3.71
C PHE A 180 -14.76 26.49 2.75
N GLN A 181 -13.61 26.03 3.25
CA GLN A 181 -12.47 25.53 2.47
C GLN A 181 -12.77 24.11 1.97
N PRO A 182 -12.25 23.70 0.79
CA PRO A 182 -12.48 22.36 0.26
C PRO A 182 -11.80 21.27 1.09
N PRO A 183 -12.25 20.01 0.98
CA PRO A 183 -11.49 18.89 1.50
C PRO A 183 -10.06 18.90 0.97
N CYS A 184 -9.12 18.59 1.86
CA CYS A 184 -7.71 18.50 1.52
C CYS A 184 -7.48 17.46 0.41
N ARG A 185 -6.46 17.69 -0.43
CA ARG A 185 -6.05 16.67 -1.40
C ARG A 185 -5.36 15.54 -0.66
N ASN A 186 -5.35 14.34 -1.24
CA ASN A 186 -4.89 13.15 -0.53
C ASN A 186 -3.38 12.88 -0.62
N TYR A 187 -2.60 13.86 -1.09
CA TYR A 187 -1.16 13.78 -1.28
C TYR A 187 -0.44 15.03 -0.73
N ILE A 188 -1.00 15.62 0.32
CA ILE A 188 -0.54 16.87 0.93
C ILE A 188 0.27 16.62 2.20
N VAL A 189 1.38 17.35 2.29
CA VAL A 189 2.04 17.70 3.54
C VAL A 189 1.79 19.18 3.74
N ASP A 190 0.99 19.54 4.72
CA ASP A 190 0.60 20.94 4.94
C ASP A 190 1.46 21.54 6.04
N ALA A 191 2.20 22.60 5.74
CA ALA A 191 3.38 22.94 6.51
C ALA A 191 3.43 24.38 7.00
N SER A 192 3.92 24.51 8.23
CA SER A 192 4.19 25.81 8.87
C SER A 192 5.15 26.69 8.07
N PRO A 193 5.08 28.02 8.22
CA PRO A 193 6.03 28.94 7.59
C PRO A 193 7.50 28.62 7.90
N ALA A 194 7.81 28.13 9.11
CA ALA A 194 9.16 27.68 9.48
C ALA A 194 9.69 26.56 8.56
N VAL A 195 8.85 25.60 8.17
CA VAL A 195 9.24 24.50 7.28
C VAL A 195 9.61 25.02 5.90
N TRP A 196 8.80 25.92 5.34
CA TRP A 196 9.07 26.59 4.06
C TRP A 196 10.38 27.37 4.09
N ASN A 197 10.57 28.19 5.13
CA ASN A 197 11.80 28.96 5.33
C ASN A 197 13.03 28.07 5.45
N ALA A 198 12.94 26.95 6.18
CA ALA A 198 14.03 26.01 6.36
C ALA A 198 14.39 25.22 5.08
N LEU A 199 13.43 25.06 4.17
CA LEU A 199 13.66 24.55 2.80
C LEU A 199 14.23 25.63 1.86
N GLY A 200 14.42 26.85 2.34
CA GLY A 200 14.96 27.96 1.56
C GLY A 200 13.97 28.51 0.54
N MET A 201 12.68 28.41 0.81
CA MET A 201 11.59 28.93 -0.03
C MET A 201 10.88 30.06 0.72
N SER A 202 10.67 31.20 0.05
CA SER A 202 10.07 32.39 0.66
C SER A 202 9.48 33.30 -0.42
N GLY A 203 8.57 34.21 -0.05
CA GLY A 203 7.96 35.15 -0.99
C GLY A 203 7.18 34.42 -2.09
N ASP A 204 7.47 34.73 -3.35
CA ASP A 204 6.76 34.19 -4.52
C ASP A 204 6.98 32.68 -4.75
N ASP A 205 7.92 32.05 -4.03
CA ASP A 205 8.16 30.60 -4.10
C ASP A 205 7.18 29.79 -3.23
N VAL A 206 6.39 30.46 -2.38
CA VAL A 206 5.47 29.85 -1.41
C VAL A 206 4.08 29.70 -2.01
N GLY A 207 3.41 28.59 -1.70
CA GLY A 207 2.06 28.26 -2.16
C GLY A 207 1.93 26.75 -2.29
N GLU A 208 2.37 26.21 -3.44
CA GLU A 208 2.47 24.77 -3.67
C GLU A 208 3.84 24.37 -4.20
N TYR A 209 4.45 23.33 -3.62
CA TYR A 209 5.75 22.83 -4.07
C TYR A 209 5.83 21.30 -4.06
N GLN A 210 6.47 20.71 -5.07
CA GLN A 210 6.65 19.26 -5.13
C GLN A 210 7.82 18.82 -4.25
N ILE A 211 7.55 17.89 -3.32
CA ILE A 211 8.53 17.38 -2.36
C ILE A 211 8.57 15.85 -2.36
N THR A 212 9.55 15.31 -1.66
CA THR A 212 9.46 13.94 -1.11
C THR A 212 9.52 13.97 0.40
N TRP A 213 8.90 12.99 1.06
CA TRP A 213 9.02 12.81 2.49
C TRP A 213 9.20 11.34 2.89
N SER A 214 9.77 11.13 4.07
CA SER A 214 9.97 9.82 4.68
C SER A 214 9.75 9.88 6.18
N GLU A 215 9.55 8.73 6.82
CA GLU A 215 9.73 8.61 8.27
C GLU A 215 11.18 8.98 8.64
N ALA A 216 11.38 9.61 9.80
CA ALA A 216 12.70 10.04 10.29
C ALA A 216 13.29 9.14 11.38
#